data_AF-A0A399EZ56-F1
#
_entry.id   AF-A0A399EZ56-F1
#
_cell.length_a   1.000
_cell.length_b   1.000
_cell.length_c   1.000
_cell.angle_alpha   90.00
_cell.angle_beta   90.00
_cell.angle_gamma   90.00
#
_symmetry.space_group_name_H-M   'P 1'
#
loop_
_entity.id
_entity.type
_entity.pdbx_description
1 polymer ?
#
loop_
_entity_poly.entity_id
_entity_poly.type
_entity_poly.pdbx_seq_one_letter_code
_entity_poly.pdbx_strand_id
1 'polypeptide(L)'
;MLAQAPFLAAKALLTRRAEEGRGAGVDFATLIGLGEGGAAVYPDIDLSQLKPGTVVLGSMLARSLAAFTGDKLVALSIDQTRVTLEVVGTFSTGNALLDAGYAFTTLEDNRKLLGLPGAISGYQARVRDPDRAYEVGRAIGGSDYLPQTWQSNYRTLIEQLALQKRVSGIIVFLIVGVAALGMANVLVLAVVEKTPDIALLRVLGARGLQVAGVFALEGVLLGAGGVVLGNLLGWGLSSYFAWRPIRIPGDLYFITSLPVDIKASDFVWVSAMSLLVVILASLLPLVRALRVKPGEVLR
;
A
#
# COMPACT_ATOMS: atom_id res chain seq x y z
N MET A 1 10.37 -16.78 11.88
CA MET A 1 10.55 -15.77 12.93
C MET A 1 11.97 -15.24 12.82
N LEU A 2 12.16 -13.92 12.91
CA LEU A 2 13.47 -13.27 12.71
C LEU A 2 14.07 -12.76 14.02
N ALA A 3 13.26 -12.22 14.92
CA ALA A 3 13.69 -11.74 16.23
C ALA A 3 12.52 -11.74 17.22
N GLN A 4 12.81 -11.78 18.51
CA GLN A 4 11.86 -11.55 19.60
C GLN A 4 12.48 -10.82 20.77
N ALA A 5 11.64 -10.11 21.53
CA ALA A 5 12.02 -9.55 22.80
C ALA A 5 10.81 -9.42 23.74
N PRO A 6 10.99 -9.60 25.07
CA PRO A 6 9.99 -9.17 26.02
C PRO A 6 9.88 -7.65 26.00
N PHE A 7 8.66 -7.15 26.19
CA PHE A 7 8.42 -5.72 26.25
C PHE A 7 7.39 -5.37 27.34
N LEU A 8 7.43 -4.11 27.76
CA LEU A 8 6.45 -3.51 28.66
C LEU A 8 6.04 -2.18 28.05
N ALA A 9 4.74 -1.98 27.79
CA ALA A 9 4.22 -0.71 27.32
C ALA A 9 3.70 0.12 28.50
N ALA A 10 4.09 1.38 28.57
CA ALA A 10 3.62 2.33 29.58
C ALA A 10 3.16 3.61 28.89
N LYS A 11 2.00 4.15 29.30
CA LYS A 11 1.62 5.52 28.94
C LYS A 11 2.22 6.48 29.95
N ALA A 12 2.88 7.52 29.47
CA ALA A 12 3.53 8.50 30.32
C ALA A 12 3.35 9.92 29.78
N LEU A 13 3.24 10.88 30.68
CA LEU A 13 3.42 12.28 30.37
C LEU A 13 4.92 12.57 30.34
N LEU A 14 5.46 12.93 29.19
CA LEU A 14 6.84 13.36 29.04
C LEU A 14 6.91 14.87 29.24
N THR A 15 7.84 15.30 30.07
CA THR A 15 8.05 16.73 30.36
C THR A 15 9.51 17.10 30.20
N ARG A 16 9.75 18.27 29.59
CA ARG A 16 11.06 18.91 29.49
C ARG A 16 10.98 20.25 30.24
N ARG A 17 11.93 20.48 31.15
CA ARG A 17 11.99 21.74 31.89
C ARG A 17 12.31 22.90 30.92
N ALA A 18 11.76 24.08 31.21
CA ALA A 18 12.14 25.28 30.49
C ALA A 18 13.62 25.61 30.74
N GLU A 19 14.30 26.06 29.69
CA GLU A 19 15.68 26.53 29.71
C GLU A 19 15.74 27.89 29.01
N GLU A 20 16.86 28.59 29.15
CA GLU A 20 17.04 29.91 28.55
C GLU A 20 16.83 29.84 27.03
N GLY A 21 15.84 30.60 26.53
CA GLY A 21 15.45 30.60 25.11
C GLY A 21 14.58 29.42 24.64
N ARG A 22 14.21 28.47 25.51
CA ARG A 22 13.38 27.29 25.18
C ARG A 22 12.28 27.03 26.23
N GLY A 23 11.03 27.35 25.90
CA GLY A 23 9.87 27.11 26.78
C GLY A 23 9.62 25.62 27.09
N ALA A 24 9.02 25.31 28.24
CA ALA A 24 8.80 23.93 28.68
C ALA A 24 8.04 23.10 27.63
N GLY A 25 8.44 21.83 27.47
CA GLY A 25 7.77 20.88 26.57
C GLY A 25 6.97 19.88 27.38
N VAL A 26 5.73 19.61 26.96
CA VAL A 26 4.85 18.64 27.61
C VAL A 26 4.04 17.91 26.54
N ASP A 27 4.10 16.57 26.56
CA ASP A 27 3.30 15.74 25.66
C ASP A 27 3.11 14.33 26.23
N PHE A 28 2.10 13.60 25.74
CA PHE A 28 1.85 12.22 26.09
C PHE A 28 2.53 11.27 25.11
N ALA A 29 3.17 10.23 25.63
CA ALA A 29 3.77 9.19 24.81
C ALA A 29 3.47 7.80 25.35
N THR A 30 3.43 6.82 24.44
CA THR A 30 3.53 5.41 24.78
C THR A 30 5.00 5.02 24.77
N LEU A 31 5.56 4.79 25.96
CA LEU A 31 6.91 4.28 26.14
C LEU A 31 6.90 2.77 25.94
N ILE A 32 7.67 2.30 24.95
CA ILE A 32 7.92 0.88 24.72
C ILE A 32 9.25 0.53 25.38
N GLY A 33 9.17 -0.16 26.51
CA GLY A 33 10.31 -0.66 27.26
C GLY A 33 10.76 -1.98 26.68
N LEU A 34 11.90 -1.99 25.99
CA LEU A 34 12.43 -3.16 25.30
C LEU A 34 13.40 -3.94 26.19
N GLY A 35 13.22 -5.26 26.24
CA GLY A 35 14.16 -6.17 26.88
C GLY A 35 15.29 -6.59 25.94
N GLU A 36 16.04 -7.61 26.38
CA GLU A 36 17.14 -8.17 25.60
C GLU A 36 16.65 -8.65 24.21
N GLY A 37 17.42 -8.33 23.16
CA GLY A 37 17.05 -8.62 21.77
C GLY A 37 16.06 -7.62 21.13
N GLY A 38 15.60 -6.60 21.86
CA GLY A 38 14.60 -5.63 21.38
C GLY A 38 15.00 -4.87 20.13
N ALA A 39 16.27 -4.49 20.00
CA ALA A 39 16.78 -3.79 18.81
C ALA A 39 16.62 -4.62 17.53
N ALA A 40 16.74 -5.95 17.60
CA ALA A 40 16.57 -6.83 16.44
C ALA A 40 15.11 -6.96 15.98
N VAL A 41 14.13 -6.61 16.84
CA VAL A 41 12.71 -6.53 16.47
C VAL A 41 12.44 -5.31 15.59
N TYR A 42 13.20 -4.22 15.78
CA TYR A 42 13.08 -2.94 15.08
C TYR A 42 14.38 -2.52 14.38
N PRO A 43 14.85 -3.28 13.36
CA PRO A 43 16.11 -3.01 12.67
C PRO A 43 16.13 -1.66 11.93
N ASP A 44 14.96 -1.12 11.61
CA ASP A 44 14.80 0.13 10.89
C ASP A 44 14.91 1.37 11.81
N ILE A 45 15.02 1.16 13.13
CA ILE A 45 15.17 2.20 14.14
C ILE A 45 16.54 2.04 14.82
N ASP A 46 17.31 3.12 14.90
CA ASP A 46 18.57 3.10 15.65
C ASP A 46 18.29 3.05 17.16
N LEU A 47 18.35 1.83 17.69
CA LEU A 47 18.18 1.52 19.11
C LEU A 47 19.52 1.10 19.75
N SER A 48 20.66 1.30 19.07
CA SER A 48 21.97 0.83 19.54
C SER A 48 22.46 1.54 20.80
N GLN A 49 22.01 2.78 21.01
CA GLN A 49 22.40 3.62 22.14
C GLN A 49 21.48 3.47 23.36
N LEU A 50 20.46 2.61 23.28
CA LEU A 50 19.53 2.38 24.39
C LEU A 50 20.21 1.67 25.56
N LYS A 51 20.27 2.38 26.68
CA LYS A 51 20.74 1.92 27.99
C LYS A 51 19.77 2.37 29.09
N PRO A 52 19.81 1.76 30.28
CA PRO A 52 18.98 2.23 31.39
C PRO A 52 19.14 3.73 31.63
N GLY A 53 18.02 4.45 31.74
CA GLY A 53 17.99 5.91 31.87
C GLY A 53 18.00 6.67 30.54
N THR A 54 17.84 6.02 29.39
CA THR A 54 17.84 6.67 28.07
C THR A 54 16.51 6.45 27.32
N VAL A 55 16.23 7.33 26.35
CA VAL A 55 15.04 7.26 25.51
C VAL A 55 15.35 7.67 24.05
N VAL A 56 14.72 6.97 23.11
CA VAL A 56 14.68 7.34 21.69
C VAL A 56 13.26 7.81 21.37
N LEU A 57 13.11 9.02 20.85
CA LEU A 57 11.80 9.64 20.62
C LEU A 57 11.39 9.56 19.15
N GLY A 58 10.09 9.44 18.88
CA GLY A 58 9.58 9.70 17.54
C GLY A 58 9.85 11.16 17.13
N SER A 59 10.09 11.40 15.83
CA SER A 59 10.54 12.70 15.34
C SER A 59 9.54 13.83 15.59
N MET A 60 8.23 13.55 15.53
CA MET A 60 7.17 14.51 15.82
C MET A 60 7.01 14.76 17.31
N LEU A 61 7.17 13.73 18.15
CA LEU A 61 7.16 13.84 19.61
C LEU A 61 8.37 14.65 20.12
N ALA A 62 9.55 14.45 19.54
CA ALA A 62 10.72 15.25 19.87
C ALA A 62 10.49 16.73 19.52
N ARG A 63 9.83 17.02 18.39
CA ARG A 63 9.48 18.39 17.99
C ARG A 63 8.44 19.02 18.92
N SER A 64 7.40 18.30 19.32
CA SER A 64 6.36 18.83 20.23
C SER A 64 6.92 19.12 21.62
N LEU A 65 7.82 18.27 22.12
CA LEU A 65 8.55 18.48 23.37
C LEU A 65 9.68 19.53 23.24
N ALA A 66 9.96 19.98 22.02
CA ALA A 66 11.13 20.75 21.64
C ALA A 66 12.41 20.14 22.24
N ALA A 67 12.59 18.82 22.16
CA ALA A 67 13.69 18.06 22.75
C ALA A 67 14.74 17.66 21.71
N PHE A 68 16.02 17.73 22.08
CA PHE A 68 17.17 17.34 21.27
C PHE A 68 17.97 16.23 21.97
N THR A 69 18.84 15.55 21.21
CA THR A 69 19.78 14.57 21.77
C THR A 69 20.64 15.22 22.86
N GLY A 70 20.74 14.56 24.02
CA GLY A 70 21.40 15.04 25.24
C GLY A 70 20.45 15.69 26.25
N ASP A 71 19.23 16.05 25.87
CA ASP A 71 18.26 16.64 26.80
C ASP A 71 17.75 15.59 27.80
N LYS A 72 17.43 16.05 29.02
CA LYS A 72 16.79 15.24 30.05
C LYS A 72 15.30 15.48 30.08
N LEU A 73 14.54 14.39 29.95
CA LEU A 73 13.09 14.35 30.08
C LEU A 73 12.70 13.69 31.40
N VAL A 74 11.57 14.11 31.96
CA VAL A 74 10.92 13.42 33.08
C VAL A 74 9.67 12.74 32.54
N ALA A 75 9.67 11.41 32.58
CA ALA A 75 8.50 10.59 32.33
C ALA A 75 7.70 10.43 33.62
N LEU A 76 6.42 10.80 33.57
CA LEU A 76 5.48 10.70 34.67
C LEU A 76 4.40 9.66 34.34
N SER A 77 4.30 8.63 35.18
CA SER A 77 3.23 7.63 35.13
C SER A 77 1.92 8.16 35.72
N ILE A 78 0.82 7.45 35.46
CA ILE A 78 -0.50 7.73 36.05
C ILE A 78 -0.42 7.70 37.59
N ASP A 79 0.39 6.80 38.15
CA ASP A 79 0.62 6.66 39.59
C ASP A 79 1.64 7.68 40.15
N GLN A 80 1.88 8.77 39.41
CA GLN A 80 2.80 9.87 39.75
C GLN A 80 4.27 9.47 39.93
N THR A 81 4.65 8.25 39.57
CA THR A 81 6.04 7.79 39.56
C THR A 81 6.81 8.52 38.47
N ARG A 82 8.02 9.01 38.81
CA ARG A 82 8.86 9.82 37.94
C ARG A 82 10.14 9.08 37.60
N VAL A 83 10.46 8.99 36.32
CA VAL A 83 11.74 8.48 35.83
C VAL A 83 12.37 9.54 34.93
N THR A 84 13.64 9.86 35.18
CA THR A 84 14.40 10.76 34.32
C THR A 84 15.06 9.95 33.20
N LEU A 85 14.87 10.38 31.96
CA LEU A 85 15.38 9.75 30.76
C LEU A 85 16.17 10.77 29.93
N GLU A 86 17.34 10.39 29.47
CA GLU A 86 18.14 11.19 28.54
C GLU A 86 17.82 10.84 27.08
N VAL A 87 17.59 11.84 26.24
CA VAL A 87 17.31 11.64 24.81
C VAL A 87 18.61 11.26 24.10
N VAL A 88 18.70 10.03 23.60
CA VAL A 88 19.90 9.55 22.88
C VAL A 88 19.72 9.56 21.36
N GLY A 89 18.48 9.69 20.88
CA GLY A 89 18.21 9.77 19.45
C GLY A 89 16.74 10.03 19.13
N THR A 90 16.47 10.17 17.83
CA THR A 90 15.12 10.27 17.31
C THR A 90 14.92 9.31 16.13
N PHE A 91 13.69 8.84 15.92
CA PHE A 91 13.33 7.96 14.80
C PHE A 91 12.19 8.56 13.97
N SER A 92 12.11 8.17 12.70
CA SER A 92 10.94 8.48 11.87
C SER A 92 10.51 7.25 11.08
N THR A 93 9.24 6.90 11.20
CA THR A 93 8.63 5.78 10.47
C THR A 93 7.89 6.25 9.21
N GLY A 94 7.91 7.55 8.91
CA GLY A 94 7.12 8.15 7.83
C GLY A 94 5.62 8.25 8.12
N ASN A 95 5.18 7.86 9.32
CA ASN A 95 3.81 8.01 9.81
C ASN A 95 3.80 8.98 10.99
N ALA A 96 3.24 10.17 10.78
CA ALA A 96 3.27 11.25 11.77
C ALA A 96 2.60 10.88 13.10
N LEU A 97 1.56 10.03 13.09
CA LEU A 97 0.89 9.60 14.31
C LEU A 97 1.72 8.62 15.14
N LEU A 98 2.51 7.75 14.48
CA LEU A 98 3.45 6.89 15.18
C LEU A 98 4.62 7.70 15.72
N ASP A 99 5.17 8.60 14.90
CA ASP A 99 6.28 9.48 15.28
C ASP A 99 5.90 10.50 16.37
N ALA A 100 4.61 10.81 16.54
CA ALA A 100 4.10 11.69 17.60
C ALA A 100 3.73 10.93 18.89
N GLY A 101 3.37 9.64 18.79
CA GLY A 101 2.77 8.90 19.90
C GLY A 101 3.70 7.93 20.63
N TYR A 102 4.87 7.61 20.07
CA TYR A 102 5.73 6.54 20.60
C TYR A 102 7.15 7.00 20.92
N ALA A 103 7.71 6.37 21.94
CA ALA A 103 9.11 6.48 22.33
C ALA A 103 9.61 5.11 22.83
N PHE A 104 10.90 4.83 22.64
CA PHE A 104 11.52 3.58 23.06
C PHE A 104 12.47 3.83 24.23
N THR A 105 12.41 2.97 25.24
CA THR A 105 13.30 2.97 26.41
C THR A 105 13.62 1.53 26.81
N THR A 106 14.32 1.30 27.92
CA THR A 106 14.61 -0.05 28.38
C THR A 106 13.43 -0.65 29.15
N LEU A 107 13.34 -1.98 29.15
CA LEU A 107 12.38 -2.71 29.97
C LEU A 107 12.52 -2.39 31.46
N GLU A 108 13.74 -2.13 31.93
CA GLU A 108 14.02 -1.75 33.31
C GLU A 108 13.40 -0.39 33.68
N ASP A 109 13.56 0.61 32.82
CA ASP A 109 13.02 1.95 33.05
C ASP A 109 11.49 1.95 33.07
N ASN A 110 10.84 1.18 32.18
CA ASN A 110 9.40 1.05 32.19
C ASN A 110 8.88 0.29 33.43
N ARG A 111 9.61 -0.72 33.93
CA ARG A 111 9.27 -1.39 35.19
C ARG A 111 9.37 -0.44 36.39
N LYS A 112 10.41 0.39 36.42
CA LYS A 112 10.56 1.47 37.42
C LYS A 112 9.42 2.46 37.33
N LEU A 113 9.07 2.90 36.12
CA LEU A 113 8.01 3.88 35.86
C LEU A 113 6.62 3.39 36.29
N LEU A 114 6.32 2.11 36.09
CA LEU A 114 5.06 1.51 36.50
C LEU A 114 5.07 0.98 37.94
N GLY A 115 6.21 0.96 38.62
CA GLY A 115 6.32 0.37 39.95
C GLY A 115 6.07 -1.15 39.99
N LEU A 116 6.22 -1.84 38.85
CA LEU A 116 5.92 -3.26 38.69
C LEU A 116 7.21 -4.06 38.42
N PRO A 117 7.95 -4.47 39.45
CA PRO A 117 9.16 -5.27 39.27
C PRO A 117 8.82 -6.62 38.62
N GLY A 118 9.54 -6.97 37.56
CA GLY A 118 9.37 -8.25 36.85
C GLY A 118 8.21 -8.30 35.84
N ALA A 119 7.29 -7.34 35.83
CA ALA A 119 6.18 -7.33 34.89
C ALA A 119 6.65 -7.16 33.43
N ILE A 120 5.91 -7.78 32.52
CA ILE A 120 5.99 -7.60 31.07
C ILE A 120 4.57 -7.49 30.52
N SER A 121 4.37 -6.72 29.46
CA SER A 121 3.11 -6.73 28.71
C SER A 121 3.00 -7.96 27.81
N GLY A 122 4.13 -8.49 27.36
CA GLY A 122 4.20 -9.69 26.53
C GLY A 122 5.52 -9.78 25.77
N TYR A 123 5.50 -10.51 24.66
CA TYR A 123 6.61 -10.65 23.73
C TYR A 123 6.26 -10.01 22.40
N GLN A 124 7.18 -9.23 21.84
CA GLN A 124 7.12 -8.79 20.45
C GLN A 124 7.99 -9.70 19.59
N ALA A 125 7.52 -9.98 18.38
CA ALA A 125 8.21 -10.84 17.44
C ALA A 125 8.20 -10.22 16.03
N ARG A 126 9.37 -10.17 15.38
CA ARG A 126 9.47 -9.83 13.95
C ARG A 126 9.30 -11.08 13.12
N VAL A 127 8.32 -11.07 12.22
CA VAL A 127 8.03 -12.18 11.30
C VAL A 127 8.63 -11.87 9.93
N ARG A 128 9.08 -12.92 9.20
CA ARG A 128 9.66 -12.77 7.85
C ARG A 128 8.61 -12.31 6.85
N ASP A 129 7.44 -12.92 6.92
CA ASP A 129 6.30 -12.60 6.08
C ASP A 129 5.24 -11.88 6.94
N PRO A 130 5.02 -10.57 6.73
CA PRO A 130 4.02 -9.81 7.48
C PRO A 130 2.61 -10.37 7.32
N ASP A 131 2.24 -10.93 6.17
CA ASP A 131 0.88 -11.40 5.89
C ASP A 131 0.52 -12.66 6.69
N ARG A 132 1.54 -13.43 7.08
CA ARG A 132 1.39 -14.64 7.89
C ARG A 132 1.52 -14.40 9.40
N ALA A 133 1.56 -13.15 9.84
CA ALA A 133 1.76 -12.81 11.25
C ALA A 133 0.72 -13.46 12.19
N TYR A 134 -0.54 -13.61 11.76
CA TYR A 134 -1.58 -14.23 12.58
C TYR A 134 -1.38 -15.74 12.75
N GLU A 135 -1.04 -16.44 11.66
CA GLU A 135 -0.74 -17.87 11.70
C GLU A 135 0.48 -18.16 12.59
N VAL A 136 1.55 -17.38 12.39
CA VAL A 136 2.78 -17.49 13.16
C VAL A 136 2.53 -17.17 14.63
N GLY A 137 1.76 -16.12 14.92
CA GLY A 137 1.39 -15.73 16.27
C GLY A 137 0.59 -16.82 17.00
N ARG A 138 -0.39 -17.45 16.34
CA ARG A 138 -1.13 -18.58 16.92
C ARG A 138 -0.24 -19.80 17.15
N ALA A 139 0.65 -20.10 16.22
CA ALA A 139 1.56 -21.25 16.33
C ALA A 139 2.55 -21.08 17.49
N ILE A 140 3.02 -19.87 17.76
CA ILE A 140 3.95 -19.57 18.86
C ILE A 140 3.21 -19.42 20.20
N GLY A 141 2.06 -18.74 20.20
CA GLY A 141 1.34 -18.39 21.42
C GLY A 141 0.52 -19.51 22.04
N GLY A 142 0.19 -20.56 21.28
CA GLY A 142 -0.62 -21.67 21.78
C GLY A 142 -1.97 -21.21 22.36
N SER A 143 -2.33 -21.72 23.53
CA SER A 143 -3.51 -21.30 24.31
C SER A 143 -3.25 -20.14 25.26
N ASP A 144 -1.99 -19.88 25.59
CA ASP A 144 -1.61 -19.05 26.74
C ASP A 144 -1.40 -17.59 26.36
N TYR A 145 -1.17 -17.32 25.06
CA TYR A 145 -0.99 -15.98 24.52
C TYR A 145 -1.98 -15.68 23.42
N LEU A 146 -2.59 -14.49 23.48
CA LEU A 146 -3.41 -13.96 22.40
C LEU A 146 -2.51 -13.20 21.40
N PRO A 147 -2.34 -13.69 20.17
CA PRO A 147 -1.51 -13.00 19.20
C PRO A 147 -2.16 -11.68 18.76
N GLN A 148 -1.47 -10.58 19.06
CA GLN A 148 -1.79 -9.24 18.56
C GLN A 148 -0.89 -8.95 17.37
N THR A 149 -1.49 -8.91 16.18
CA THR A 149 -0.78 -8.69 14.92
C THR A 149 -0.95 -7.25 14.43
N TRP A 150 -0.10 -6.81 13.51
CA TRP A 150 -0.29 -5.51 12.87
C TRP A 150 -1.63 -5.46 12.12
N GLN A 151 -2.07 -6.58 11.50
CA GLN A 151 -3.36 -6.63 10.82
C GLN A 151 -4.54 -6.47 11.77
N SER A 152 -4.47 -7.04 12.98
CA SER A 152 -5.53 -6.87 13.97
C SER A 152 -5.59 -5.43 14.48
N ASN A 153 -4.43 -4.79 14.70
CA ASN A 153 -4.35 -3.41 15.16
C ASN A 153 -4.86 -2.40 14.12
N TYR A 154 -4.68 -2.69 12.83
CA TYR A 154 -5.07 -1.81 11.72
C TYR A 154 -6.18 -2.40 10.84
N ARG A 155 -7.01 -3.29 11.39
CA ARG A 155 -8.06 -4.01 10.64
C ARG A 155 -8.95 -3.07 9.83
N THR A 156 -9.48 -2.03 10.47
CA THR A 156 -10.37 -1.06 9.82
C THR A 156 -9.70 -0.37 8.64
N LEU A 157 -8.42 0.01 8.77
CA LEU A 157 -7.65 0.61 7.68
C LEU A 157 -7.46 -0.38 6.52
N ILE A 158 -7.10 -1.63 6.83
CA ILE A 158 -6.90 -2.68 5.82
C ILE A 158 -8.22 -2.97 5.07
N GLU A 159 -9.34 -3.05 5.78
CA GLU A 159 -10.66 -3.27 5.19
C GLU A 159 -11.07 -2.10 4.28
N GLN A 160 -10.82 -0.85 4.70
CA GLN A 160 -11.04 0.34 3.87
C GLN A 160 -10.17 0.34 2.60
N LEU A 161 -8.88 0.02 2.73
CA LEU A 161 -7.96 -0.08 1.60
C LEU A 161 -8.36 -1.20 0.64
N ALA A 162 -8.82 -2.33 1.16
CA ALA A 162 -9.31 -3.45 0.35
C ALA A 162 -10.60 -3.08 -0.40
N LEU A 163 -11.54 -2.39 0.24
CA LEU A 163 -12.75 -1.88 -0.40
C LEU A 163 -12.39 -0.88 -1.51
N GLN A 164 -11.50 0.07 -1.23
CA GLN A 164 -11.03 1.05 -2.20
C GLN A 164 -10.41 0.37 -3.43
N LYS A 165 -9.54 -0.63 -3.22
CA LYS A 165 -8.94 -1.41 -4.32
C LYS A 165 -10.00 -2.12 -5.18
N ARG A 166 -11.04 -2.68 -4.56
CA ARG A 166 -12.16 -3.31 -5.30
C ARG A 166 -12.93 -2.29 -6.13
N VAL A 167 -13.23 -1.12 -5.56
CA VAL A 167 -13.93 -0.04 -6.26
C VAL A 167 -13.11 0.47 -7.46
N SER A 168 -11.81 0.71 -7.28
CA SER A 168 -10.92 1.09 -8.38
C SER A 168 -10.89 0.02 -9.49
N GLY A 169 -10.88 -1.26 -9.13
CA GLY A 169 -10.98 -2.36 -10.10
C GLY A 169 -12.27 -2.32 -10.93
N ILE A 170 -13.43 -2.07 -10.30
CA ILE A 170 -14.71 -1.91 -11.01
C ILE A 170 -14.68 -0.72 -11.96
N ILE A 171 -14.13 0.41 -11.54
CA ILE A 171 -13.99 1.61 -12.38
C ILE A 171 -13.13 1.31 -13.61
N VAL A 172 -11.97 0.68 -13.44
CA VAL A 172 -11.09 0.29 -14.56
C VAL A 172 -11.81 -0.66 -15.51
N PHE A 173 -12.52 -1.66 -14.99
CA PHE A 173 -13.32 -2.57 -15.80
C PHE A 173 -14.38 -1.84 -16.63
N LEU A 174 -15.10 -0.87 -16.04
CA LEU A 174 -16.09 -0.07 -16.75
C LEU A 174 -15.47 0.79 -17.86
N ILE A 175 -14.32 1.43 -17.59
CA ILE A 175 -13.60 2.23 -18.60
C ILE A 175 -13.21 1.35 -19.79
N VAL A 176 -12.64 0.16 -19.53
CA VAL A 176 -12.28 -0.79 -20.58
C VAL A 176 -13.51 -1.27 -21.34
N GLY A 177 -14.61 -1.57 -20.65
CA GLY A 177 -15.87 -1.96 -21.26
C GLY A 177 -16.44 -0.90 -22.20
N VAL A 178 -16.47 0.37 -21.76
CA VAL A 178 -16.92 1.50 -22.59
C VAL A 178 -16.01 1.67 -23.81
N ALA A 179 -14.68 1.59 -23.64
CA ALA A 179 -13.73 1.67 -24.73
C ALA A 179 -13.91 0.55 -25.77
N ALA A 180 -14.21 -0.66 -25.30
CA ALA A 180 -14.44 -1.82 -26.15
C ALA A 180 -15.72 -1.69 -27.00
N LEU A 181 -16.80 -1.16 -26.44
CA LEU A 181 -18.01 -0.81 -27.20
C LEU A 181 -17.72 0.27 -28.24
N GLY A 182 -16.89 1.26 -27.90
CA GLY A 182 -16.40 2.26 -28.85
C GLY A 182 -15.66 1.63 -30.03
N MET A 183 -14.72 0.71 -29.75
CA MET A 183 -14.02 -0.05 -30.81
C MET A 183 -14.99 -0.89 -31.65
N ALA A 184 -15.95 -1.59 -31.03
CA ALA A 184 -16.94 -2.37 -31.77
C ALA A 184 -17.73 -1.48 -32.75
N ASN A 185 -18.11 -0.26 -32.35
CA ASN A 185 -18.80 0.68 -33.23
C ASN A 185 -17.95 1.09 -34.44
N VAL A 186 -16.66 1.37 -34.23
CA VAL A 186 -15.73 1.72 -35.31
C VAL A 186 -15.56 0.54 -36.28
N LEU A 187 -15.36 -0.68 -35.78
CA LEU A 187 -15.23 -1.88 -36.61
C LEU A 187 -16.51 -2.17 -37.40
N VAL A 188 -17.69 -2.00 -36.77
CA VAL A 188 -18.98 -2.15 -37.45
C VAL A 188 -19.13 -1.13 -38.58
N LEU A 189 -18.76 0.13 -38.32
CA LEU A 189 -18.82 1.18 -39.34
C LEU A 189 -17.87 0.85 -40.51
N ALA A 190 -16.66 0.39 -40.23
CA ALA A 190 -15.70 -0.03 -41.25
C ALA A 190 -16.25 -1.17 -42.13
N VAL A 191 -16.92 -2.16 -41.53
CA VAL A 191 -17.60 -3.24 -42.30
C VAL A 191 -18.68 -2.67 -43.20
N VAL A 192 -19.51 -1.74 -42.69
CA VAL A 192 -20.60 -1.12 -43.45
C VAL A 192 -20.05 -0.34 -44.65
N GLU A 193 -19.03 0.50 -44.45
CA GLU A 193 -18.38 1.26 -45.53
C GLU A 193 -17.75 0.35 -46.59
N LYS A 194 -17.22 -0.81 -46.19
CA LYS A 194 -16.59 -1.79 -47.07
C LYS A 194 -17.55 -2.85 -47.63
N THR A 195 -18.85 -2.72 -47.38
CA THR A 195 -19.87 -3.68 -47.87
C THR A 195 -19.82 -3.90 -49.39
N PRO A 196 -19.65 -2.88 -50.26
CA PRO A 196 -19.56 -3.08 -51.70
C PRO A 196 -18.34 -3.92 -52.11
N ASP A 197 -17.18 -3.63 -51.52
CA ASP A 197 -15.93 -4.36 -51.76
C ASP A 197 -16.05 -5.83 -51.30
N ILE A 198 -16.68 -6.05 -50.14
CA ILE A 198 -16.99 -7.37 -49.61
C ILE A 198 -17.91 -8.15 -50.56
N ALA A 199 -18.95 -7.49 -51.09
CA ALA A 199 -19.89 -8.12 -52.02
C ALA A 199 -19.18 -8.57 -53.30
N LEU A 200 -18.31 -7.72 -53.87
CA LEU A 200 -17.49 -8.07 -55.04
C LEU A 200 -16.58 -9.28 -54.76
N LEU A 201 -15.88 -9.28 -53.63
CA LEU A 201 -15.02 -10.40 -53.22
C LEU A 201 -15.83 -11.71 -53.07
N ARG A 202 -17.04 -11.64 -52.53
CA ARG A 202 -17.92 -12.81 -52.41
C ARG A 202 -18.41 -13.32 -53.77
N VAL A 203 -18.64 -12.44 -54.74
CA VAL A 203 -18.96 -12.84 -56.13
C VAL A 203 -17.76 -13.52 -56.80
N LEU A 204 -16.55 -13.06 -56.52
CA LEU A 204 -15.30 -13.69 -56.99
C LEU A 204 -14.95 -15.01 -56.27
N GLY A 205 -15.79 -15.47 -55.33
CA GLY A 205 -15.65 -16.77 -54.67
C GLY A 205 -15.09 -16.73 -53.25
N ALA A 206 -14.87 -15.55 -52.66
CA ALA A 206 -14.42 -15.44 -51.27
C ALA A 206 -15.47 -15.99 -50.29
N ARG A 207 -15.01 -16.81 -49.33
CA ARG A 207 -15.88 -17.36 -48.28
C ARG A 207 -16.17 -16.28 -47.23
N GLY A 208 -17.39 -16.24 -46.70
CA GLY A 208 -17.74 -15.29 -45.63
C GLY A 208 -16.81 -15.36 -44.41
N LEU A 209 -16.30 -16.56 -44.09
CA LEU A 209 -15.30 -16.77 -43.03
C LEU A 209 -13.95 -16.10 -43.31
N GLN A 210 -13.53 -15.99 -44.58
CA GLN A 210 -12.29 -15.32 -44.95
C GLN A 210 -12.42 -13.81 -44.73
N VAL A 211 -13.54 -13.22 -45.14
CA VAL A 211 -13.85 -11.80 -44.93
C VAL A 211 -13.95 -11.49 -43.44
N ALA A 212 -14.68 -12.32 -42.69
CA ALA A 212 -14.76 -12.24 -41.23
C ALA A 212 -13.37 -12.29 -40.57
N GLY A 213 -12.48 -13.18 -41.02
CA GLY A 213 -11.12 -13.31 -40.49
C GLY A 213 -10.28 -12.05 -40.63
N VAL A 214 -10.45 -11.27 -41.71
CA VAL A 214 -9.74 -10.00 -41.91
C VAL A 214 -10.16 -8.97 -40.84
N PHE A 215 -11.45 -8.81 -40.61
CA PHE A 215 -11.95 -7.88 -39.57
C PHE A 215 -11.62 -8.35 -38.15
N ALA A 216 -11.58 -9.67 -37.91
CA ALA A 216 -11.11 -10.22 -36.64
C ALA A 216 -9.64 -9.87 -36.39
N LEU A 217 -8.79 -10.04 -37.43
CA LEU A 217 -7.37 -9.71 -37.36
C LEU A 217 -7.17 -8.21 -37.14
N GLU A 218 -7.95 -7.36 -37.81
CA GLU A 218 -7.94 -5.91 -37.59
C GLU A 218 -8.25 -5.55 -36.14
N GLY A 219 -9.30 -6.14 -35.56
CA GLY A 219 -9.64 -5.96 -34.14
C GLY A 219 -8.53 -6.41 -33.19
N VAL A 220 -7.90 -7.55 -33.46
CA VAL A 220 -6.76 -8.05 -32.67
C VAL A 220 -5.54 -7.13 -32.80
N LEU A 221 -5.23 -6.64 -33.99
CA LEU A 221 -4.09 -5.74 -34.22
C LEU A 221 -4.32 -4.39 -33.52
N LEU A 222 -5.52 -3.82 -33.62
CA LEU A 222 -5.87 -2.59 -32.91
C LEU A 222 -5.83 -2.77 -31.40
N GLY A 223 -6.38 -3.88 -30.89
CA GLY A 223 -6.32 -4.24 -29.47
C GLY A 223 -4.90 -4.43 -28.96
N ALA A 224 -4.07 -5.18 -29.68
CA ALA A 224 -2.67 -5.41 -29.33
C ALA A 224 -1.86 -4.10 -29.37
N GLY A 225 -2.05 -3.27 -30.40
CA GLY A 225 -1.43 -1.95 -30.48
C GLY A 225 -1.82 -1.05 -29.31
N GLY A 226 -3.11 -1.03 -28.95
CA GLY A 226 -3.60 -0.30 -27.79
C GLY A 226 -3.01 -0.78 -26.47
N VAL A 227 -2.87 -2.10 -26.28
CA VAL A 227 -2.24 -2.68 -25.09
C VAL A 227 -0.76 -2.35 -25.00
N VAL A 228 -0.01 -2.43 -26.12
CA VAL A 228 1.41 -2.07 -26.15
C VAL A 228 1.60 -0.59 -25.80
N LEU A 229 0.87 0.30 -26.46
CA LEU A 229 0.94 1.74 -26.18
C LEU A 229 0.47 2.08 -24.76
N GLY A 230 -0.62 1.45 -24.30
CA GLY A 230 -1.14 1.61 -22.95
C GLY A 230 -0.15 1.18 -21.88
N ASN A 231 0.52 0.04 -22.08
CA ASN A 231 1.57 -0.44 -21.17
C ASN A 231 2.79 0.48 -21.17
N LEU A 232 3.22 0.98 -22.32
CA LEU A 232 4.33 1.93 -22.41
C LEU A 232 4.02 3.25 -21.68
N LEU A 233 2.83 3.81 -21.91
CA LEU A 233 2.38 5.02 -21.24
C LEU A 233 2.18 4.79 -19.74
N GLY A 234 1.55 3.69 -19.36
CA GLY A 234 1.31 3.33 -17.97
C GLY A 234 2.62 3.10 -17.21
N TRP A 235 3.58 2.40 -17.81
CA TRP A 235 4.91 2.21 -17.24
C TRP A 235 5.68 3.53 -17.14
N GLY A 236 5.66 4.36 -18.18
CA GLY A 236 6.31 5.68 -18.17
C GLY A 236 5.75 6.59 -17.07
N LEU A 237 4.43 6.67 -16.96
CA LEU A 237 3.76 7.49 -15.94
C LEU A 237 4.01 6.94 -14.52
N SER A 238 3.93 5.63 -14.35
CA SER A 238 4.22 4.99 -13.05
C SER A 238 5.66 5.21 -12.63
N SER A 239 6.61 5.10 -13.57
CA SER A 239 8.03 5.35 -13.32
C SER A 239 8.31 6.81 -12.98
N TYR A 240 7.62 7.74 -13.63
CA TYR A 240 7.69 9.17 -13.30
C TYR A 240 7.27 9.44 -11.86
N PHE A 241 6.13 8.89 -11.42
CA PHE A 241 5.67 9.05 -10.04
C PHE A 241 6.47 8.25 -9.01
N ALA A 242 7.09 7.14 -9.41
CA ALA A 242 8.06 6.44 -8.57
C ALA A 242 9.32 7.30 -8.32
N TRP A 243 9.79 8.02 -9.33
CA TRP A 243 10.94 8.93 -9.21
C TRP A 243 10.59 10.25 -8.49
N ARG A 244 9.38 10.78 -8.70
CA ARG A 244 8.87 11.97 -8.00
C ARG A 244 7.55 11.66 -7.30
N PRO A 245 7.62 11.11 -6.07
CA PRO A 245 6.43 10.83 -5.29
C PRO A 245 5.64 12.10 -5.01
N ILE A 246 4.33 12.02 -5.16
CA ILE A 246 3.44 13.10 -4.74
C ILE A 246 3.52 13.18 -3.21
N ARG A 247 3.97 14.33 -2.71
CA ARG A 247 3.97 14.62 -1.27
C ARG A 247 2.56 14.96 -0.85
N ILE A 248 2.06 14.25 0.15
CA ILE A 248 0.77 14.55 0.77
C ILE A 248 1.07 15.36 2.03
N PRO A 249 0.35 16.47 2.32
CA PRO A 249 0.48 17.18 3.58
C PRO A 249 0.30 16.20 4.74
N GLY A 250 1.38 15.97 5.49
CA GLY A 250 1.47 14.89 6.50
C GLY A 250 0.55 15.07 7.71
N ASP A 251 -0.08 16.24 7.84
CA ASP A 251 -0.90 16.59 9.00
C ASP A 251 -2.27 15.87 8.99
N LEU A 252 -2.72 15.39 7.82
CA LEU A 252 -4.04 14.74 7.65
C LEU A 252 -3.96 13.27 7.21
N TYR A 253 -2.80 12.78 6.76
CA TYR A 253 -2.66 11.43 6.20
C TYR A 253 -1.52 10.65 6.87
N PHE A 254 -1.77 9.37 7.14
CA PHE A 254 -0.85 8.42 7.79
C PHE A 254 0.51 8.21 7.07
N ILE A 255 0.71 8.78 5.89
CA ILE A 255 1.89 8.62 5.03
C ILE A 255 2.36 9.98 4.48
N THR A 256 3.67 10.16 4.41
CA THR A 256 4.33 11.39 3.91
C THR A 256 4.45 11.47 2.39
N SER A 257 4.34 10.33 1.71
CA SER A 257 4.34 10.21 0.25
C SER A 257 3.54 8.99 -0.18
N LEU A 258 2.94 9.04 -1.37
CA LEU A 258 2.29 7.87 -1.96
C LEU A 258 3.34 7.02 -2.71
N PRO A 259 3.76 5.86 -2.18
CA PRO A 259 4.70 5.01 -2.89
C PRO A 259 4.01 4.38 -4.10
N VAL A 260 4.67 4.45 -5.26
CA VAL A 260 4.23 3.74 -6.48
C VAL A 260 5.02 2.45 -6.59
N ASP A 261 4.33 1.33 -6.38
CA ASP A 261 4.90 -0.02 -6.52
C ASP A 261 4.45 -0.62 -7.86
N ILE A 262 5.40 -0.76 -8.78
CA ILE A 262 5.15 -1.22 -10.15
C ILE A 262 5.28 -2.74 -10.20
N LYS A 263 4.14 -3.43 -10.25
CA LYS A 263 4.11 -4.89 -10.33
C LYS A 263 3.85 -5.37 -11.75
N ALA A 264 4.75 -6.18 -12.29
CA ALA A 264 4.57 -6.79 -13.61
C ALA A 264 3.27 -7.60 -13.73
N SER A 265 2.84 -8.22 -12.62
CA SER A 265 1.56 -8.94 -12.54
C SER A 265 0.37 -8.06 -12.94
N ASP A 266 0.38 -6.79 -12.56
CA ASP A 266 -0.75 -5.88 -12.78
C ASP A 266 -0.87 -5.55 -14.27
N PHE A 267 0.26 -5.31 -14.94
CA PHE A 267 0.32 -5.11 -16.39
C PHE A 267 -0.16 -6.34 -17.14
N VAL A 268 0.27 -7.55 -16.73
CA VAL A 268 -0.14 -8.80 -17.37
C VAL A 268 -1.65 -9.02 -17.23
N TRP A 269 -2.20 -8.86 -16.01
CA TRP A 269 -3.63 -9.05 -15.77
C TRP A 269 -4.50 -8.04 -16.52
N VAL A 270 -4.13 -6.75 -16.48
CA VAL A 270 -4.87 -5.69 -17.20
C VAL A 270 -4.79 -5.91 -18.71
N SER A 271 -3.62 -6.27 -19.24
CA SER A 271 -3.45 -6.58 -20.66
C SER A 271 -4.31 -7.77 -21.09
N ALA A 272 -4.28 -8.87 -20.32
CA ALA A 272 -5.06 -10.07 -20.61
C ALA A 272 -6.58 -9.80 -20.60
N MET A 273 -7.06 -9.08 -19.58
CA MET A 273 -8.47 -8.70 -19.50
C MET A 273 -8.88 -7.76 -20.64
N SER A 274 -8.01 -6.80 -20.98
CA SER A 274 -8.30 -5.85 -22.06
C SER A 274 -8.37 -6.56 -23.41
N LEU A 275 -7.41 -7.43 -23.72
CA LEU A 275 -7.44 -8.24 -24.95
C LEU A 275 -8.68 -9.13 -25.02
N LEU A 276 -9.05 -9.78 -23.91
CA LEU A 276 -10.25 -10.61 -23.85
C LEU A 276 -11.50 -9.79 -24.19
N VAL A 277 -11.64 -8.61 -23.59
CA VAL A 277 -12.77 -7.71 -23.83
C VAL A 277 -12.78 -7.23 -25.29
N VAL A 278 -11.63 -6.87 -25.88
CA VAL A 278 -11.54 -6.46 -27.29
C VAL A 278 -11.90 -7.59 -28.24
N ILE A 279 -11.41 -8.80 -27.98
CA ILE A 279 -11.75 -9.98 -28.77
C ILE A 279 -13.26 -10.22 -28.72
N LEU A 280 -13.87 -10.19 -27.53
CA LEU A 280 -15.32 -10.33 -27.37
C LEU A 280 -16.09 -9.23 -28.12
N ALA A 281 -15.63 -7.98 -28.04
CA ALA A 281 -16.24 -6.86 -28.75
C ALA A 281 -16.14 -7.00 -30.28
N SER A 282 -15.03 -7.56 -30.79
CA SER A 282 -14.81 -7.78 -32.22
C SER A 282 -15.71 -8.87 -32.83
N LEU A 283 -16.31 -9.75 -32.00
CA LEU A 283 -17.24 -10.77 -32.48
C LEU A 283 -18.54 -10.19 -33.06
N LEU A 284 -18.98 -9.03 -32.57
CA LEU A 284 -20.19 -8.36 -33.06
C LEU A 284 -20.10 -7.99 -34.56
N PRO A 285 -19.06 -7.26 -35.02
CA PRO A 285 -18.86 -6.99 -36.45
C PRO A 285 -18.70 -8.27 -37.28
N LEU A 286 -18.05 -9.30 -36.72
CA LEU A 286 -17.82 -10.59 -37.39
C LEU A 286 -19.13 -11.24 -37.85
N VAL A 287 -20.12 -11.29 -36.95
CA VAL A 287 -21.47 -11.82 -37.24
C VAL A 287 -22.16 -10.98 -38.32
N ARG A 288 -21.91 -9.68 -38.34
CA ARG A 288 -22.51 -8.76 -39.30
C ARG A 288 -21.92 -8.92 -40.70
N ALA A 289 -20.59 -9.04 -40.83
CA ALA A 289 -19.91 -9.30 -42.10
C ALA A 289 -20.36 -10.61 -42.75
N LEU A 290 -20.63 -11.65 -41.96
CA LEU A 290 -21.13 -12.94 -42.45
C LEU A 290 -22.53 -12.86 -43.08
N ARG A 291 -23.36 -11.91 -42.63
CA ARG A 291 -24.75 -11.75 -43.06
C ARG A 291 -24.92 -10.89 -44.32
N VAL A 292 -23.85 -10.32 -44.87
CA VAL A 292 -23.89 -9.54 -46.12
C VAL A 292 -24.25 -10.46 -47.29
N LYS A 293 -25.38 -10.18 -47.96
CA LYS A 293 -25.87 -10.91 -49.14
C LYS A 293 -25.43 -10.18 -50.43
N PRO A 294 -24.69 -10.84 -51.35
CA PRO A 294 -24.17 -10.19 -52.57
C PRO A 294 -25.27 -9.64 -53.50
N GLY A 295 -26.41 -10.32 -53.60
CA GLY A 295 -27.48 -9.99 -54.55
C GLY A 295 -28.32 -8.75 -54.19
N GLU A 296 -28.21 -8.23 -52.97
CA GLU A 296 -28.93 -7.01 -52.54
C GLU A 296 -28.08 -5.74 -52.70
N VAL A 297 -26.75 -5.87 -52.81
CA VAL A 297 -25.82 -4.72 -52.80
C VAL A 297 -25.42 -4.26 -54.20
N LEU A 298 -25.43 -5.15 -55.19
CA LEU A 298 -25.00 -4.88 -56.57
C LEU A 298 -26.16 -4.51 -57.51
N ARG A 299 -27.31 -4.09 -56.96
CA ARG A 299 -28.52 -3.76 -57.71
C ARG A 299 -28.73 -2.26 -57.82
#